data_AF-A0A933EX34-F1
#
_entry.id   AF-A0A933EX34-F1
#
_cell.length_a   1.000
_cell.length_b   1.000
_cell.length_c   1.000
_cell.angle_alpha   90.00
_cell.angle_beta   90.00
_cell.angle_gamma   90.00
#
_symmetry.space_group_name_H-M   'P 1'
#
loop_
_entity.id
_entity.type
_entity.pdbx_description
1 polymer ?
#
loop_
_entity_poly.entity_id
_entity_poly.type
_entity_poly.pdbx_seq_one_letter_code
_entity_poly.pdbx_strand_id
1 'polypeptide(L)'
;MPILELWASPPGTGKTRACIELFRESLLTSKAGIESRSFFILPSREHAERIQHLVLKTGIPGLFNAHILTVNDFTARSLGFSSGRRPTDAVRRFILKEILEGTDWKCFAEVKDTKGFLRLLMDTLKEFKAGLLTVEEFERRAQPLLKDPVFRSKFRDISVVWKNYEQSLESLGLKESEDEIAQLVLRRQKASLDLVIFDGFYHFTRAQERLMEWMASSARRMVVTLTLPSDAYRRGLFGYPARTREALRRIGFKEGKNFPRGNLRASRGALRHLEENVFAERPRLYRGDDETAIHIQEASSEEQEMELVAREIRRLYRESPLHYADVCVILRSLSGREKVMESVFRRFGIPFFIHERKKLIEHGFTATLSRFLDVFLEGWRREDLLFVLKSSYLAEAVSFEAAAELETASFRRSVREGKEAWLGLLDLGDVSSPAKALLRFVREWEERFLSSKGAGEFERNVFLLLRSFAMGGEEAG
;
A
#
# COMPACT_ATOMS: atom_id res chain seq x y z
N MET A 1 22.86 19.67 24.26
CA MET A 1 22.38 19.92 22.88
C MET A 1 22.18 18.59 22.18
N PRO A 2 21.16 18.43 21.33
CA PRO A 2 20.91 17.20 20.58
C PRO A 2 22.04 16.94 19.57
N ILE A 3 22.42 15.67 19.39
CA ILE A 3 23.35 15.26 18.33
C ILE A 3 22.52 14.92 17.09
N LEU A 4 22.56 15.76 16.07
CA LEU A 4 21.80 15.59 14.82
C LEU A 4 22.75 15.23 13.66
N GLU A 5 22.71 13.98 13.22
CA GLU A 5 23.63 13.45 12.20
C GLU A 5 22.90 13.06 10.92
N LEU A 6 23.42 13.54 9.80
CA LEU A 6 23.06 13.10 8.47
C LEU A 6 24.12 12.13 7.96
N TRP A 7 23.67 10.94 7.57
CA TRP A 7 24.49 9.87 7.00
C TRP A 7 24.15 9.72 5.51
N ALA A 8 24.67 10.65 4.71
CA ALA A 8 24.48 10.68 3.26
C ALA A 8 25.62 9.94 2.55
N SER A 9 25.29 8.92 1.75
CA SER A 9 26.29 8.23 0.90
C SER A 9 25.64 7.45 -0.25
N PRO A 10 26.42 7.00 -1.26
CA PRO A 10 25.92 6.18 -2.36
C PRO A 10 25.18 4.89 -1.92
N PRO A 11 24.44 4.24 -2.82
CA PRO A 11 23.84 2.93 -2.55
C PRO A 11 24.88 1.87 -2.14
N GLY A 12 24.50 0.98 -1.24
CA GLY A 12 25.34 -0.19 -0.90
C GLY A 12 26.60 0.08 -0.07
N THR A 13 26.78 1.27 0.48
CA THR A 13 27.93 1.64 1.33
C THR A 13 27.83 1.18 2.79
N GLY A 14 26.69 0.58 3.19
CA GLY A 14 26.49 0.05 4.54
C GLY A 14 25.72 0.95 5.51
N LYS A 15 25.01 2.00 5.04
CA LYS A 15 24.18 2.90 5.87
C LYS A 15 23.22 2.15 6.80
N THR A 16 22.33 1.33 6.24
CA THR A 16 21.35 0.54 7.00
C THR A 16 22.02 -0.38 8.03
N ARG A 17 23.14 -1.02 7.66
CA ARG A 17 23.92 -1.85 8.60
C ARG A 17 24.43 -1.01 9.78
N ALA A 18 25.00 0.16 9.51
CA ALA A 18 25.44 1.06 10.57
C ALA A 18 24.30 1.53 11.48
N CYS A 19 23.10 1.76 10.94
CA CYS A 19 21.92 2.09 11.73
C CYS A 19 21.46 0.92 12.61
N ILE A 20 21.47 -0.31 12.09
CA ILE A 20 21.15 -1.52 12.84
C ILE A 20 22.12 -1.71 14.01
N GLU A 21 23.43 -1.58 13.76
CA GLU A 21 24.44 -1.70 14.83
C GLU A 21 24.27 -0.60 15.88
N LEU A 22 24.05 0.65 15.46
CA LEU A 22 23.80 1.75 16.39
C LEU A 22 22.54 1.51 17.23
N PHE A 23 21.46 1.02 16.61
CA PHE A 23 20.23 0.71 17.30
C PHE A 23 20.43 -0.44 18.31
N ARG A 24 21.13 -1.51 17.89
CA ARG A 24 21.52 -2.63 18.74
C ARG A 24 22.32 -2.18 19.96
N GLU A 25 23.34 -1.36 19.76
CA GLU A 25 24.15 -0.81 20.86
C GLU A 25 23.27 -0.02 21.84
N SER A 26 22.35 0.79 21.32
CA SER A 26 21.41 1.55 22.16
C SER A 26 20.48 0.62 22.97
N LEU A 27 19.99 -0.46 22.36
CA LEU A 27 19.14 -1.44 23.04
C LEU A 27 19.90 -2.19 24.15
N LEU A 28 21.14 -2.61 23.88
CA LEU A 28 21.96 -3.37 24.84
C LEU A 28 22.50 -2.50 25.99
N THR A 29 22.73 -1.20 25.75
CA THR A 29 23.23 -0.28 26.78
C THR A 29 22.12 0.40 27.57
N SER A 30 20.88 0.33 27.10
CA SER A 30 19.72 0.91 27.77
C SER A 30 19.42 0.17 29.07
N LYS A 31 19.59 0.88 30.21
CA LYS A 31 19.14 0.42 31.53
C LYS A 31 17.61 0.36 31.66
N ALA A 32 16.89 0.98 30.72
CA ALA A 32 15.43 1.05 30.72
C ALA A 32 14.77 -0.22 30.18
N GLY A 33 15.54 -1.14 29.55
CA GLY A 33 15.02 -2.39 29.02
C GLY A 33 13.84 -2.16 28.06
N ILE A 34 12.65 -2.67 28.43
CA ILE A 34 11.38 -2.54 27.69
C ILE A 34 10.93 -1.07 27.54
N GLU A 35 11.40 -0.18 28.42
CA GLU A 35 11.14 1.27 28.40
C GLU A 35 12.15 2.06 27.56
N SER A 36 12.99 1.39 26.75
CA SER A 36 13.94 2.04 25.86
C SER A 36 13.29 3.16 25.05
N ARG A 37 13.88 4.36 25.05
CA ARG A 37 13.35 5.49 24.26
C ARG A 37 14.11 5.66 22.95
N SER A 38 14.58 4.55 22.41
CA SER A 38 15.27 4.45 21.12
C SER A 38 14.31 4.01 20.04
N PHE A 39 14.17 4.78 18.96
CA PHE A 39 13.22 4.54 17.87
C PHE A 39 13.93 4.39 16.53
N PHE A 40 13.54 3.38 15.76
CA PHE A 40 13.95 3.16 14.38
C PHE A 40 12.74 3.36 13.46
N ILE A 41 12.68 4.52 12.81
CA ILE A 41 11.57 4.97 11.99
C ILE A 41 11.84 4.68 10.51
N LEU A 42 10.85 4.09 9.82
CA LEU A 42 10.97 3.58 8.46
C LEU A 42 9.77 3.99 7.58
N PRO A 43 9.91 3.96 6.24
CA PRO A 43 8.90 4.52 5.34
C PRO A 43 7.63 3.67 5.26
N SER A 44 7.74 2.36 5.45
CA SER A 44 6.61 1.44 5.39
C SER A 44 6.74 0.31 6.41
N ARG A 45 5.62 -0.36 6.69
CA ARG A 45 5.60 -1.52 7.60
C ARG A 45 6.48 -2.67 7.11
N GLU A 46 6.56 -2.86 5.80
CA GLU A 46 7.45 -3.85 5.19
C GLU A 46 8.93 -3.57 5.49
N HIS A 47 9.35 -2.30 5.40
CA HIS A 47 10.70 -1.91 5.83
C HIS A 47 10.89 -2.20 7.32
N ALA A 48 9.89 -1.91 8.16
CA ALA A 48 9.94 -2.17 9.60
C ALA A 48 10.07 -3.66 9.93
N GLU A 49 9.26 -4.53 9.33
CA GLU A 49 9.34 -5.98 9.47
C GLU A 49 10.72 -6.49 9.03
N ARG A 50 11.23 -6.02 7.87
CA ARG A 50 12.56 -6.38 7.40
C ARG A 50 13.66 -5.99 8.38
N ILE A 51 13.62 -4.77 8.94
CA ILE A 51 14.62 -4.31 9.91
C ILE A 51 14.49 -5.06 11.23
N GLN A 52 13.28 -5.39 11.70
CA GLN A 52 13.07 -6.25 12.86
C GLN A 52 13.79 -7.59 12.68
N HIS A 53 13.59 -8.26 11.54
CA HIS A 53 14.28 -9.51 11.23
C HIS A 53 15.81 -9.35 11.17
N LEU A 54 16.31 -8.27 10.57
CA LEU A 54 17.76 -8.04 10.48
C LEU A 54 18.39 -7.74 11.84
N VAL A 55 17.71 -6.99 12.70
CA VAL A 55 18.15 -6.70 14.07
C VAL A 55 18.21 -7.99 14.90
N LEU A 56 17.22 -8.88 14.81
CA LEU A 56 17.27 -10.19 15.49
C LEU A 56 18.47 -11.04 15.06
N LYS A 57 18.89 -10.95 13.79
CA LYS A 57 20.08 -11.63 13.28
C LYS A 57 21.42 -11.08 13.80
N THR A 58 21.41 -9.97 14.54
CA THR A 58 22.64 -9.38 15.13
C THR A 58 22.99 -9.92 16.53
N GLY A 59 22.40 -11.05 16.92
CA GLY A 59 22.66 -11.68 18.22
C GLY A 59 21.93 -11.03 19.38
N ILE A 60 20.84 -10.28 19.12
CA ILE A 60 19.89 -9.87 20.16
C ILE A 60 18.95 -11.08 20.39
N PRO A 61 18.85 -11.63 21.62
CA PRO A 61 18.06 -12.85 21.89
C PRO A 61 16.56 -12.69 21.60
N GLY A 62 16.04 -11.48 21.67
CA GLY A 62 14.65 -11.17 21.39
C GLY A 62 14.39 -9.67 21.41
N LEU A 63 13.36 -9.25 20.69
CA LEU A 63 12.89 -7.86 20.67
C LEU A 63 11.53 -7.80 21.35
N PHE A 64 11.50 -7.32 22.59
CA PHE A 64 10.24 -7.01 23.26
C PHE A 64 9.98 -5.52 23.12
N ASN A 65 8.84 -5.16 22.52
CA ASN A 65 8.44 -3.76 22.33
C ASN A 65 9.48 -2.91 21.56
N ALA A 66 10.28 -3.52 20.67
CA ALA A 66 11.27 -2.77 19.91
C ALA A 66 10.59 -1.71 19.06
N HIS A 67 10.98 -0.45 19.24
CA HIS A 67 10.39 0.68 18.56
C HIS A 67 10.89 0.81 17.11
N ILE A 68 10.74 -0.25 16.32
CA ILE A 68 10.97 -0.27 14.88
C ILE A 68 9.62 -0.06 14.21
N LEU A 69 9.36 1.17 13.77
CA LEU A 69 8.03 1.70 13.49
C LEU A 69 7.99 2.49 12.17
N THR A 70 6.80 2.72 11.64
CA THR A 70 6.60 3.80 10.66
C THR A 70 6.39 5.14 11.36
N VAL A 71 6.45 6.25 10.61
CA VAL A 71 6.06 7.58 11.12
C VAL A 71 4.66 7.54 11.73
N ASN A 72 3.72 6.89 11.03
CA ASN A 72 2.33 6.78 11.45
C ASN A 72 2.17 5.95 12.72
N ASP A 73 2.93 4.87 12.88
CA ASP A 73 2.88 4.06 14.09
C ASP A 73 3.53 4.81 15.28
N PHE A 74 4.62 5.56 15.04
CA PHE A 74 5.23 6.43 16.06
C PHE A 74 4.26 7.50 16.55
N THR A 75 3.60 8.22 15.64
CA THR A 75 2.68 9.32 15.99
C THR A 75 1.49 8.80 16.78
N ALA A 76 0.85 7.74 16.31
CA ALA A 76 -0.30 7.14 16.99
C ALA A 76 0.09 6.65 18.40
N ARG A 77 1.23 5.97 18.51
CA ARG A 77 1.75 5.51 19.80
C ARG A 77 2.07 6.66 20.76
N SER A 78 2.62 7.76 20.26
CA SER A 78 2.95 8.93 21.08
C SER A 78 1.71 9.68 21.56
N LEU A 79 0.63 9.67 20.79
CA LEU A 79 -0.65 10.26 21.21
C LEU A 79 -1.45 9.35 22.15
N GLY A 80 -1.24 8.03 22.11
CA GLY A 80 -1.96 7.05 22.93
C GLY A 80 -3.47 7.14 22.70
N PHE A 81 -4.25 7.21 23.78
CA PHE A 81 -5.71 7.38 23.71
C PHE A 81 -6.17 8.67 23.02
N SER A 82 -5.28 9.65 22.85
CA SER A 82 -5.60 10.87 22.09
C SER A 82 -5.44 10.74 20.58
N SER A 83 -4.96 9.59 20.10
CA SER A 83 -4.92 9.27 18.66
C SER A 83 -6.35 9.19 18.15
N GLY A 84 -6.64 9.86 17.04
CA GLY A 84 -7.96 9.78 16.42
C GLY A 84 -8.13 8.46 15.68
N ARG A 85 -9.36 8.06 15.39
CA ARG A 85 -9.59 6.96 14.45
C ARG A 85 -9.30 7.47 13.04
N ARG A 86 -8.42 6.79 12.30
CA ARG A 86 -8.13 7.16 10.92
C ARG A 86 -9.26 6.69 9.98
N PRO A 87 -9.70 7.51 9.01
CA PRO A 87 -10.64 7.05 8.01
C PRO A 87 -9.99 5.96 7.15
N THR A 88 -10.75 4.94 6.78
CA THR A 88 -10.34 3.98 5.74
C THR A 88 -10.55 4.60 4.36
N ASP A 89 -9.92 4.06 3.31
CA ASP A 89 -10.15 4.56 1.95
C ASP A 89 -11.63 4.44 1.51
N ALA A 90 -12.36 3.45 2.04
CA ALA A 90 -13.80 3.32 1.81
C ALA A 90 -14.57 4.47 2.47
N VAL A 91 -14.26 4.80 3.73
CA VAL A 91 -14.86 5.92 4.45
C VAL A 91 -14.55 7.24 3.76
N ARG A 92 -13.29 7.46 3.32
CA ARG A 92 -12.91 8.67 2.56
C ARG A 92 -13.75 8.81 1.28
N ARG A 93 -13.92 7.72 0.53
CA ARG A 93 -14.73 7.70 -0.70
C ARG A 93 -16.20 7.98 -0.41
N PHE A 94 -16.75 7.41 0.66
CA PHE A 94 -18.13 7.63 1.07
C PHE A 94 -18.37 9.11 1.41
N ILE A 95 -17.58 9.67 2.33
CA ILE A 95 -17.64 11.09 2.72
C ILE A 95 -17.56 11.98 1.48
N LEU A 96 -16.57 11.74 0.62
CA LEU A 96 -16.39 12.58 -0.55
C LEU A 96 -17.54 12.43 -1.54
N LYS A 97 -18.08 11.23 -1.79
CA LYS A 97 -19.25 11.08 -2.66
C LYS A 97 -20.46 11.88 -2.17
N GLU A 98 -20.75 11.81 -0.87
CA GLU A 98 -21.83 12.59 -0.26
C GLU A 98 -21.61 14.10 -0.44
N ILE A 99 -20.37 14.56 -0.22
CA ILE A 99 -19.98 15.96 -0.47
C ILE A 99 -20.15 16.30 -1.97
N LEU A 100 -19.75 15.41 -2.87
CA LEU A 100 -19.82 15.65 -4.31
C LEU A 100 -21.28 15.82 -4.78
N GLU A 101 -22.20 15.02 -4.24
CA GLU A 101 -23.63 15.08 -4.52
C GLU A 101 -24.27 16.37 -4.01
N GLY A 102 -23.87 16.83 -2.82
CA GLY A 102 -24.38 18.05 -2.18
C GLY A 102 -23.72 19.36 -2.64
N THR A 103 -22.67 19.32 -3.46
CA THR A 103 -21.93 20.52 -3.88
C THR A 103 -22.53 21.17 -5.14
N ASP A 104 -22.74 22.49 -5.10
CA ASP A 104 -23.06 23.29 -6.30
C ASP A 104 -21.79 23.55 -7.12
N TRP A 105 -21.52 22.68 -8.10
CA TRP A 105 -20.33 22.73 -8.96
C TRP A 105 -20.37 23.88 -9.97
N LYS A 106 -19.21 24.51 -10.22
CA LYS A 106 -19.07 25.46 -11.34
C LYS A 106 -17.94 25.07 -12.28
N CYS A 107 -16.77 24.70 -11.75
CA CYS A 107 -15.61 24.31 -12.55
C CYS A 107 -15.65 22.82 -12.92
N PHE A 108 -16.05 21.95 -11.98
CA PHE A 108 -15.95 20.49 -12.17
C PHE A 108 -17.29 19.80 -12.45
N ALA A 109 -18.32 20.55 -12.83
CA ALA A 109 -19.68 20.03 -13.04
C ALA A 109 -19.73 18.86 -14.05
N GLU A 110 -18.93 18.93 -15.13
CA GLU A 110 -18.92 17.91 -16.19
C GLU A 110 -18.15 16.64 -15.82
N VAL A 111 -17.27 16.71 -14.81
CA VAL A 111 -16.35 15.61 -14.46
C VAL A 111 -16.63 15.00 -13.08
N LYS A 112 -17.54 15.60 -12.31
CA LYS A 112 -17.81 15.23 -10.90
C LYS A 112 -18.18 13.75 -10.73
N ASP A 113 -18.89 13.18 -11.69
CA ASP A 113 -19.38 11.79 -11.63
C ASP A 113 -18.38 10.77 -12.22
N THR A 114 -17.24 11.24 -12.75
CA THR A 114 -16.22 10.35 -13.29
C THR A 114 -15.44 9.65 -12.16
N LYS A 115 -15.20 8.34 -12.31
CA LYS A 115 -14.41 7.56 -11.33
C LYS A 115 -13.01 8.14 -11.10
N GLY A 116 -12.42 8.75 -12.13
CA GLY A 116 -11.09 9.36 -12.07
C GLY A 116 -11.04 10.64 -11.24
N PHE A 117 -12.11 11.44 -11.27
CA PHE A 117 -12.16 12.72 -10.56
C PHE A 117 -12.12 12.54 -9.04
N LEU A 118 -12.94 11.64 -8.49
CA LEU A 118 -12.94 11.35 -7.05
C LEU A 118 -11.55 10.93 -6.55
N ARG A 119 -10.83 10.10 -7.33
CA ARG A 119 -9.46 9.69 -6.98
C ARG A 119 -8.50 10.89 -6.97
N LEU A 120 -8.52 11.72 -8.02
CA LEU A 120 -7.66 12.90 -8.09
C LEU A 120 -7.94 13.88 -6.95
N LEU A 121 -9.20 14.06 -6.59
CA LEU A 121 -9.61 14.90 -5.47
C LEU A 121 -9.09 14.35 -4.13
N MET A 122 -9.25 13.04 -3.89
CA MET A 122 -8.67 12.39 -2.70
C MET A 122 -7.16 12.60 -2.61
N ASP A 123 -6.43 12.42 -3.70
CA ASP A 123 -4.97 12.58 -3.73
C ASP A 123 -4.58 14.05 -3.51
N THR A 124 -5.35 15.00 -4.04
CA THR A 124 -5.15 16.44 -3.84
C THR A 124 -5.34 16.83 -2.36
N LEU A 125 -6.41 16.35 -1.71
CA LEU A 125 -6.65 16.63 -0.28
C LEU A 125 -5.55 16.01 0.60
N LYS A 126 -5.08 14.81 0.27
CA LYS A 126 -3.91 14.20 0.93
C LYS A 126 -2.66 15.05 0.77
N GLU A 127 -2.40 15.58 -0.42
CA GLU A 127 -1.25 16.47 -0.67
C GLU A 127 -1.35 17.77 0.15
N PHE A 128 -2.53 18.38 0.22
CA PHE A 128 -2.75 19.57 1.04
C PHE A 128 -2.48 19.33 2.52
N LYS A 129 -3.03 18.25 3.07
CA LYS A 129 -2.75 17.84 4.46
C LYS A 129 -1.27 17.53 4.66
N ALA A 130 -0.62 16.81 3.75
CA ALA A 130 0.81 16.50 3.81
C ALA A 130 1.70 17.75 3.76
N GLY A 131 1.22 18.80 3.09
CA GLY A 131 1.80 20.14 3.06
C GLY A 131 1.54 20.99 4.31
N LEU A 132 0.74 20.51 5.27
CA LEU A 132 0.19 21.30 6.39
C LEU A 132 -0.51 22.59 5.93
N LEU A 133 -1.17 22.52 4.77
CA LEU A 133 -1.97 23.61 4.27
C LEU A 133 -3.34 23.54 4.96
N THR A 134 -3.82 24.65 5.52
CA THR A 134 -5.21 24.75 5.99
C THR A 134 -6.08 25.33 4.90
N VAL A 135 -7.39 25.15 5.03
CA VAL A 135 -8.38 25.75 4.13
C VAL A 135 -8.22 27.28 4.07
N GLU A 136 -8.06 27.93 5.22
CA GLU A 136 -7.93 29.39 5.32
C GLU A 136 -6.66 29.87 4.60
N GLU A 137 -5.55 29.14 4.77
CA GLU A 137 -4.30 29.47 4.12
C GLU A 137 -4.37 29.23 2.61
N PHE A 138 -5.06 28.17 2.17
CA PHE A 138 -5.34 27.92 0.76
C PHE A 138 -6.15 29.05 0.13
N GLU A 139 -7.26 29.43 0.76
CA GLU A 139 -8.11 30.54 0.30
C GLU A 139 -7.35 31.86 0.25
N ARG A 140 -6.54 32.15 1.28
CA ARG A 140 -5.69 33.34 1.34
C ARG A 140 -4.66 33.37 0.21
N ARG A 141 -3.99 32.24 -0.07
CA ARG A 141 -3.02 32.13 -1.17
C ARG A 141 -3.67 32.17 -2.55
N ALA A 142 -4.93 31.76 -2.66
CA ALA A 142 -5.67 31.78 -3.91
C ALA A 142 -6.12 33.20 -4.30
N GLN A 143 -6.28 34.14 -3.36
CA GLN A 143 -6.81 35.49 -3.60
C GLN A 143 -6.24 36.20 -4.85
N PRO A 144 -4.92 36.22 -5.10
CA PRO A 144 -4.36 36.91 -6.28
C PRO A 144 -4.83 36.30 -7.62
N LEU A 145 -5.17 35.01 -7.62
CA LEU A 145 -5.57 34.25 -8.81
C LEU A 145 -7.07 34.37 -9.11
N LEU A 146 -7.90 34.76 -8.13
CA LEU A 146 -9.37 34.84 -8.27
C LEU A 146 -9.85 35.94 -9.23
N LYS A 147 -8.93 36.79 -9.74
CA LYS A 147 -9.23 37.75 -10.81
C LYS A 147 -9.63 37.04 -12.11
N ASP A 148 -9.00 35.91 -12.40
CA ASP A 148 -9.35 35.05 -13.52
C ASP A 148 -10.62 34.24 -13.17
N PRO A 149 -11.69 34.31 -13.99
CA PRO A 149 -12.92 33.55 -13.76
C PRO A 149 -12.71 32.03 -13.65
N VAL A 150 -11.75 31.45 -14.39
CA VAL A 150 -11.45 30.02 -14.38
C VAL A 150 -10.85 29.60 -13.04
N PHE A 151 -9.87 30.36 -12.55
CA PHE A 151 -9.32 30.10 -11.23
C PHE A 151 -10.35 30.36 -10.14
N ARG A 152 -11.18 31.40 -10.28
CA ARG A 152 -12.24 31.68 -9.31
C ARG A 152 -13.20 30.50 -9.13
N SER A 153 -13.71 29.91 -10.22
CA SER A 153 -14.61 28.76 -10.13
C SER A 153 -13.88 27.52 -9.59
N LYS A 154 -12.66 27.25 -10.08
CA LYS A 154 -11.85 26.09 -9.67
C LYS A 154 -11.52 26.10 -8.19
N PHE A 155 -10.95 27.19 -7.69
CA PHE A 155 -10.53 27.30 -6.29
C PHE A 155 -11.72 27.30 -5.33
N ARG A 156 -12.84 27.90 -5.74
CA ARG A 156 -14.10 27.85 -4.97
C ARG A 156 -14.58 26.40 -4.81
N ASP A 157 -14.65 25.63 -5.89
CA ASP A 157 -15.09 24.23 -5.83
C ASP A 157 -14.18 23.40 -4.90
N ILE A 158 -12.86 23.56 -5.03
CA ILE A 158 -11.89 22.88 -4.15
C ILE A 158 -12.07 23.29 -2.69
N SER A 159 -12.21 24.59 -2.40
CA SER A 159 -12.40 25.10 -1.05
C SER A 159 -13.67 24.56 -0.39
N VAL A 160 -14.80 24.54 -1.11
CA VAL A 160 -16.08 24.03 -0.58
C VAL A 160 -15.95 22.56 -0.24
N VAL A 161 -15.41 21.76 -1.16
CA VAL A 161 -15.22 20.33 -0.95
C VAL A 161 -14.30 20.06 0.23
N TRP A 162 -13.19 20.79 0.33
CA TRP A 162 -12.23 20.60 1.41
C TRP A 162 -12.82 21.02 2.76
N LYS A 163 -13.52 22.16 2.85
CA LYS A 163 -14.24 22.58 4.07
C LYS A 163 -15.18 21.49 4.56
N ASN A 164 -16.02 20.99 3.65
CA ASN A 164 -16.99 19.96 3.99
C ASN A 164 -16.30 18.65 4.38
N TYR A 165 -15.16 18.32 3.76
CA TYR A 165 -14.38 17.14 4.12
C TYR A 165 -13.82 17.22 5.54
N GLU A 166 -13.21 18.36 5.93
CA GLU A 166 -12.72 18.56 7.30
C GLU A 166 -13.87 18.50 8.32
N GLN A 167 -15.01 19.11 8.01
CA GLN A 167 -16.21 19.07 8.86
C GLN A 167 -16.77 17.66 9.03
N SER A 168 -16.82 16.87 7.95
CA SER A 168 -17.24 15.46 8.01
C SER A 168 -16.27 14.60 8.81
N LEU A 169 -14.95 14.84 8.71
CA LEU A 169 -13.98 14.15 9.56
C LEU A 169 -14.19 14.49 11.03
N GLU A 170 -14.37 15.77 11.35
CA GLU A 170 -14.59 16.23 12.72
C GLU A 170 -15.88 15.65 13.32
N SER A 171 -17.00 15.69 12.59
CA SER A 171 -18.29 15.18 13.06
C SER A 171 -18.28 13.67 13.32
N LEU A 172 -17.48 12.92 12.56
CA LEU A 172 -17.29 11.48 12.73
C LEU A 172 -16.19 11.12 13.74
N GLY A 173 -15.53 12.12 14.35
CA GLY A 173 -14.41 11.89 15.27
C GLY A 173 -13.19 11.26 14.59
N LEU A 174 -13.04 11.47 13.29
CA LEU A 174 -11.97 10.92 12.46
C LEU A 174 -10.84 11.93 12.28
N LYS A 175 -9.61 11.43 12.14
CA LYS A 175 -8.41 12.25 11.91
C LYS A 175 -7.50 11.62 10.87
N GLU A 176 -6.91 12.43 10.00
CA GLU A 176 -5.86 11.96 9.10
C GLU A 176 -4.50 11.87 9.82
N SER A 177 -3.54 11.16 9.22
CA SER A 177 -2.19 11.01 9.78
C SER A 177 -1.49 12.35 10.07
N GLU A 178 -1.72 13.32 9.20
CA GLU A 178 -1.14 14.65 9.26
C GLU A 178 -1.74 15.47 10.40
N ASP A 179 -3.03 15.28 10.70
CA ASP A 179 -3.71 15.93 11.83
C ASP A 179 -3.14 15.42 13.16
N GLU A 180 -2.82 14.13 13.23
CA GLU A 180 -2.15 13.53 14.39
C GLU A 180 -0.73 14.05 14.57
N ILE A 181 0.03 14.22 13.47
CA ILE A 181 1.35 14.85 13.52
C ILE A 181 1.25 16.29 14.03
N ALA A 182 0.33 17.07 13.47
CA ALA A 182 0.10 18.45 13.89
C ALA A 182 -0.26 18.52 15.38
N GLN A 183 -1.17 17.66 15.86
CA GLN A 183 -1.56 17.56 17.26
C GLN A 183 -0.37 17.22 18.17
N LEU A 184 0.47 16.26 17.78
CA LEU A 184 1.64 15.85 18.55
C LEU A 184 2.65 17.01 18.68
N VAL A 185 2.94 17.70 17.57
CA VAL A 185 3.85 18.85 17.55
C VAL A 185 3.30 20.02 18.39
N LEU A 186 2.00 20.29 18.31
CA LEU A 186 1.34 21.37 19.06
C LEU A 186 1.33 21.13 20.57
N ARG A 187 1.19 19.88 21.02
CA ARG A 187 1.20 19.55 22.47
C ARG A 187 2.51 19.91 23.15
N ARG A 188 3.61 20.08 22.39
CA ARG A 188 4.97 20.35 22.92
C ARG A 188 5.32 19.45 24.11
N GLN A 189 4.83 18.21 24.11
CA GLN A 189 5.08 17.31 25.21
C GLN A 189 6.60 17.12 25.28
N LYS A 190 7.20 17.36 26.45
CA LYS A 190 8.62 17.09 26.67
C LYS A 190 8.81 15.57 26.60
N ALA A 191 9.05 15.06 25.40
CA ALA A 191 9.56 13.73 25.22
C ALA A 191 11.07 13.76 25.50
N SER A 192 11.58 12.72 26.14
CA SER A 192 13.01 12.49 26.27
C SER A 192 13.30 11.28 25.39
N LEU A 193 13.74 11.52 24.16
CA LEU A 193 14.08 10.45 23.22
C LEU A 193 15.59 10.19 23.32
N ASP A 194 16.02 8.94 23.41
CA ASP A 194 17.45 8.63 23.56
C ASP A 194 18.13 8.63 22.18
N LEU A 195 17.55 7.88 21.25
CA LEU A 195 18.05 7.72 19.90
C LEU A 195 16.86 7.67 18.93
N VAL A 196 16.90 8.44 17.86
CA VAL A 196 15.93 8.35 16.77
C VAL A 196 16.66 8.13 15.46
N ILE A 197 16.35 7.05 14.75
CA ILE A 197 16.92 6.74 13.44
C ILE A 197 15.84 6.83 12.38
N PHE A 198 16.11 7.52 11.28
CA PHE A 198 15.32 7.43 10.05
C PHE A 198 16.18 6.79 8.95
N ASP A 199 15.72 5.67 8.38
CA ASP A 199 16.40 4.99 7.25
C ASP A 199 15.41 4.70 6.11
N GLY A 200 15.91 4.64 4.88
CA GLY A 200 15.12 4.23 3.70
C GLY A 200 14.22 5.32 3.09
N PHE A 201 14.21 6.54 3.63
CA PHE A 201 13.45 7.66 3.07
C PHE A 201 14.21 8.35 1.93
N TYR A 202 13.51 8.72 0.86
CA TYR A 202 14.04 9.58 -0.21
C TYR A 202 13.65 11.05 -0.02
N HIS A 203 12.50 11.29 0.62
CA HIS A 203 12.00 12.61 0.96
C HIS A 203 11.04 12.54 2.15
N PHE A 204 10.74 13.70 2.70
CA PHE A 204 9.76 13.88 3.77
C PHE A 204 8.73 14.91 3.31
N THR A 205 7.47 14.71 3.70
CA THR A 205 6.41 15.71 3.54
C THR A 205 6.62 16.86 4.53
N ARG A 206 5.92 17.99 4.35
CA ARG A 206 6.05 19.12 5.30
C ARG A 206 5.58 18.74 6.70
N ALA A 207 4.54 17.92 6.81
CA ALA A 207 4.09 17.34 8.08
C ALA A 207 5.21 16.53 8.75
N GLN A 208 5.86 15.64 8.00
CA GLN A 208 6.97 14.83 8.50
C GLN A 208 8.18 15.70 8.91
N GLU A 209 8.52 16.74 8.13
CA GLU A 209 9.58 17.69 8.51
C GLU A 209 9.28 18.36 9.86
N ARG A 210 8.03 18.78 10.11
CA ARG A 210 7.63 19.34 11.42
C ARG A 210 7.76 18.34 12.57
N LEU A 211 7.41 17.08 12.33
CA LEU A 211 7.62 16.03 13.31
C LEU A 211 9.11 15.86 13.61
N MET A 212 9.96 15.88 12.58
CA MET A 212 11.42 15.79 12.74
C MET A 212 11.99 17.00 13.47
N GLU A 213 11.50 18.22 13.21
CA GLU A 213 11.86 19.43 13.97
C GLU A 213 11.56 19.25 15.47
N TRP A 214 10.37 18.73 15.81
CA TRP A 214 9.99 18.44 17.20
C TRP A 214 10.87 17.33 17.82
N MET A 215 11.10 16.22 17.11
CA MET A 215 11.96 15.13 17.57
C MET A 215 13.40 15.61 17.79
N ALA A 216 13.94 16.42 16.88
CA ALA A 216 15.29 16.96 16.97
C ALA A 216 15.48 17.83 18.22
N SER A 217 14.43 18.53 18.66
CA SER A 217 14.45 19.31 19.91
C SER A 217 14.33 18.45 21.19
N SER A 218 13.87 17.20 21.05
CA SER A 218 13.51 16.29 22.17
C SER A 218 14.47 15.09 22.31
N ALA A 219 15.25 14.80 21.28
CA ALA A 219 16.14 13.64 21.23
C ALA A 219 17.55 13.97 21.69
N ARG A 220 18.19 13.06 22.43
CA ARG A 220 19.62 13.14 22.73
C ARG A 220 20.47 12.94 21.48
N ARG A 221 20.08 11.99 20.62
CA ARG A 221 20.70 11.73 19.32
C ARG A 221 19.66 11.41 18.27
N MET A 222 19.81 11.97 17.08
CA MET A 222 18.99 11.67 15.92
C MET A 222 19.88 11.46 14.69
N VAL A 223 19.65 10.36 13.99
CA VAL A 223 20.39 9.97 12.78
C VAL A 223 19.40 9.84 11.64
N VAL A 224 19.69 10.48 10.52
CA VAL A 224 18.92 10.30 9.28
C VAL A 224 19.88 9.80 8.21
N THR A 225 19.51 8.74 7.50
CA THR A 225 20.27 8.29 6.33
C THR A 225 19.68 8.88 5.06
N LEU A 226 20.54 9.16 4.08
CA LEU A 226 20.09 9.48 2.73
C LEU A 226 20.94 8.70 1.72
N THR A 227 20.29 8.11 0.73
CA THR A 227 20.96 7.57 -0.44
C THR A 227 21.22 8.71 -1.40
N LEU A 228 22.35 9.36 -1.20
CA LEU A 228 22.79 10.51 -1.96
C LEU A 228 24.30 10.38 -2.17
N PRO A 229 24.74 10.10 -3.39
CA PRO A 229 26.16 10.09 -3.69
C PRO A 229 26.72 11.52 -3.71
N SER A 230 28.03 11.67 -3.57
CA SER A 230 28.70 12.98 -3.51
C SER A 230 28.76 13.68 -4.88
N ASP A 231 28.41 13.01 -5.98
CA ASP A 231 28.51 13.53 -7.32
C ASP A 231 27.28 14.38 -7.71
N ALA A 232 27.54 15.62 -8.13
CA ALA A 232 26.50 16.59 -8.53
C ALA A 232 25.89 16.30 -9.92
N TYR A 233 26.32 15.23 -10.60
CA TYR A 233 26.06 14.94 -12.02
C TYR A 233 24.82 14.06 -12.27
N ARG A 234 24.11 13.64 -11.22
CA ARG A 234 22.89 12.80 -11.31
C ARG A 234 21.69 13.49 -10.68
N ARG A 235 21.48 14.78 -10.98
CA ARG A 235 20.41 15.60 -10.36
C ARG A 235 19.01 15.06 -10.66
N GLY A 236 18.79 14.45 -11.82
CA GLY A 236 17.52 13.82 -12.16
C GLY A 236 17.19 12.63 -11.25
N LEU A 237 18.18 11.78 -10.95
CA LEU A 237 17.99 10.58 -10.11
C LEU A 237 17.92 10.93 -8.62
N PHE A 238 18.79 11.82 -8.14
CA PHE A 238 18.92 12.16 -6.72
C PHE A 238 18.32 13.52 -6.32
N GLY A 239 17.46 14.09 -7.17
CA GLY A 239 16.87 15.41 -6.93
C GLY A 239 16.04 15.48 -5.64
N TYR A 240 15.27 14.43 -5.33
CA TYR A 240 14.53 14.35 -4.07
C TYR A 240 15.47 14.25 -2.85
N PRO A 241 16.38 13.26 -2.75
CA PRO A 241 17.35 13.19 -1.65
C PRO A 241 18.18 14.48 -1.47
N ALA A 242 18.56 15.16 -2.56
CA ALA A 242 19.30 16.43 -2.48
C ALA A 242 18.47 17.53 -1.81
N ARG A 243 17.19 17.71 -2.21
CA ARG A 243 16.29 18.67 -1.54
C ARG A 243 16.07 18.32 -0.08
N THR A 244 15.95 17.03 0.22
CA THR A 244 15.77 16.53 1.59
C THR A 244 16.99 16.80 2.45
N ARG A 245 18.21 16.64 1.93
CA ARG A 245 19.43 17.05 2.64
C ARG A 245 19.37 18.52 3.06
N GLU A 246 19.00 19.42 2.15
CA GLU A 246 18.93 20.85 2.47
C GLU A 246 17.82 21.16 3.48
N ALA A 247 16.71 20.42 3.46
CA ALA A 247 15.69 20.51 4.50
C ALA A 247 16.21 20.08 5.88
N LEU A 248 16.90 18.94 5.96
CA LEU A 248 17.49 18.45 7.20
C LEU A 248 18.57 19.40 7.75
N ARG A 249 19.38 20.01 6.87
CA ARG A 249 20.35 21.03 7.27
C ARG A 249 19.68 22.25 7.91
N ARG A 250 18.52 22.68 7.41
CA ARG A 250 17.72 23.76 8.04
C ARG A 250 17.21 23.38 9.43
N ILE A 251 16.96 22.10 9.70
CA ILE A 251 16.59 21.58 11.03
C ILE A 251 17.81 21.53 11.98
N GLY A 252 19.03 21.54 11.43
CA GLY A 252 20.28 21.55 12.19
C GLY A 252 21.10 20.26 12.09
N PHE A 253 20.74 19.35 11.18
CA PHE A 253 21.54 18.15 10.92
C PHE A 253 22.88 18.49 10.28
N LYS A 254 23.94 17.85 10.78
CA LYS A 254 25.31 17.96 10.24
C LYS A 254 25.73 16.64 9.63
N GLU A 255 26.61 16.69 8.63
CA GLU A 255 27.22 15.46 8.11
C GLU A 255 27.95 14.74 9.25
N GLY A 256 27.58 13.50 9.51
CA GLY A 256 28.11 12.72 10.62
C GLY A 256 29.17 11.72 10.15
N LYS A 257 28.72 10.49 9.87
CA LYS A 257 29.59 9.36 9.54
C LYS A 257 29.99 9.35 8.06
N ASN A 258 31.30 9.25 7.84
CA ASN A 258 31.85 8.97 6.51
C ASN A 258 31.70 7.47 6.20
N PHE A 259 31.06 7.18 5.07
CA PHE A 259 30.96 5.83 4.53
C PHE A 259 32.00 5.61 3.44
N PRO A 260 32.41 4.36 3.17
CA PRO A 260 33.27 4.04 2.04
C PRO A 260 32.70 4.62 0.74
N ARG A 261 33.59 5.06 -0.16
CA ARG A 261 33.18 5.59 -1.48
C ARG A 261 32.63 4.51 -2.42
N GLY A 262 32.89 3.23 -2.14
CA GLY A 262 32.48 2.12 -2.99
C GLY A 262 31.25 1.37 -2.48
N ASN A 263 30.49 0.81 -3.41
CA ASN A 263 29.39 -0.10 -3.12
C ASN A 263 29.94 -1.44 -2.58
N LEU A 264 29.67 -1.73 -1.31
CA LEU A 264 30.13 -2.94 -0.61
C LEU A 264 29.37 -4.21 -1.03
N ARG A 265 28.25 -4.06 -1.77
CA ARG A 265 27.47 -5.19 -2.29
C ARG A 265 27.89 -5.59 -3.70
N ALA A 266 28.40 -4.63 -4.49
CA ALA A 266 28.90 -4.89 -5.83
C ALA A 266 30.34 -5.42 -5.75
N SER A 267 30.46 -6.74 -5.59
CA SER A 267 31.75 -7.44 -5.54
C SER A 267 32.48 -7.43 -6.89
N ARG A 268 31.73 -7.37 -8.00
CA ARG A 268 32.26 -7.39 -9.37
C ARG A 268 32.47 -5.98 -9.93
N GLY A 269 33.56 -5.81 -10.67
CA GLY A 269 33.96 -4.52 -11.26
C GLY A 269 32.92 -3.95 -12.22
N ALA A 270 32.32 -4.79 -13.06
CA ALA A 270 31.26 -4.39 -13.99
C ALA A 270 29.99 -3.89 -13.27
N LEU A 271 29.57 -4.54 -12.18
CA LEU A 271 28.42 -4.10 -11.39
C LEU A 271 28.66 -2.77 -10.68
N ARG A 272 29.88 -2.54 -10.19
CA ARG A 272 30.27 -1.24 -9.62
C ARG A 272 30.27 -0.15 -10.68
N HIS A 273 30.85 -0.44 -11.85
CA HIS A 273 30.85 0.49 -12.98
C HIS A 273 29.42 0.84 -13.41
N LEU A 274 28.53 -0.16 -13.47
CA LEU A 274 27.13 0.07 -13.79
C LEU A 274 26.48 1.02 -12.79
N GLU A 275 26.63 0.80 -11.49
CA GLU A 275 26.05 1.67 -10.45
C GLU A 275 26.56 3.11 -10.52
N GLU A 276 27.84 3.30 -10.81
CA GLU A 276 28.46 4.64 -10.92
C GLU A 276 28.04 5.39 -12.20
N ASN A 277 27.77 4.68 -13.29
CA ASN A 277 27.56 5.30 -14.61
C ASN A 277 26.11 5.27 -15.11
N VAL A 278 25.25 4.42 -14.55
CA VAL A 278 23.82 4.41 -14.86
C VAL A 278 23.19 5.76 -14.52
N PHE A 279 22.47 6.32 -15.49
CA PHE A 279 21.85 7.65 -15.44
C PHE A 279 22.82 8.83 -15.22
N ALA A 280 24.13 8.64 -15.42
CA ALA A 280 25.08 9.74 -15.44
C ALA A 280 24.87 10.61 -16.68
N GLU A 281 25.00 11.94 -16.55
CA GLU A 281 24.94 12.86 -17.71
C GLU A 281 26.01 12.55 -18.77
N ARG A 282 27.17 12.06 -18.33
CA ARG A 282 28.29 11.64 -19.19
C ARG A 282 28.82 10.29 -18.70
N PRO A 283 28.23 9.16 -19.13
CA PRO A 283 28.66 7.84 -18.69
C PRO A 283 30.04 7.52 -19.27
N ARG A 284 30.85 6.80 -18.50
CA ARG A 284 32.15 6.28 -18.95
C ARG A 284 31.96 4.87 -19.52
N LEU A 285 32.73 4.56 -20.56
CA LEU A 285 32.81 3.20 -21.09
C LEU A 285 33.47 2.28 -20.04
N TYR A 286 32.90 1.09 -19.87
CA TYR A 286 33.54 0.05 -19.07
C TYR A 286 34.76 -0.47 -19.83
N ARG A 287 35.90 -0.58 -19.15
CA ARG A 287 37.17 -1.07 -19.71
C ARG A 287 37.78 -2.20 -18.87
N GLY A 288 36.97 -2.86 -18.06
CA GLY A 288 37.41 -4.04 -17.30
C GLY A 288 37.11 -5.33 -18.03
N ASP A 289 37.69 -6.43 -17.55
CA ASP A 289 37.68 -7.72 -18.24
C ASP A 289 36.55 -8.67 -17.76
N ASP A 290 35.65 -8.21 -16.89
CA ASP A 290 34.55 -9.03 -16.34
C ASP A 290 33.30 -8.96 -17.24
N GLU A 291 33.29 -9.80 -18.27
CA GLU A 291 32.15 -9.91 -19.21
C GLU A 291 31.00 -10.78 -18.68
N THR A 292 31.21 -11.49 -17.57
CA THR A 292 30.25 -12.49 -17.05
C THR A 292 29.33 -11.95 -15.94
N ALA A 293 29.53 -10.70 -15.54
CA ALA A 293 28.76 -10.09 -14.44
C ALA A 293 27.36 -9.61 -14.85
N ILE A 294 27.19 -9.24 -16.13
CA ILE A 294 25.99 -8.60 -16.66
C ILE A 294 25.66 -9.29 -17.99
N HIS A 295 24.45 -9.84 -18.07
CA HIS A 295 23.92 -10.42 -19.29
C HIS A 295 22.68 -9.64 -19.74
N ILE A 296 22.61 -9.31 -21.01
CA ILE A 296 21.44 -8.74 -21.66
C ILE A 296 20.87 -9.82 -22.56
N GLN A 297 19.59 -10.13 -22.38
CA GLN A 297 18.88 -11.13 -23.16
C GLN A 297 17.63 -10.49 -23.78
N GLU A 298 17.33 -10.90 -25.00
CA GLU A 298 16.12 -10.52 -25.72
C GLU A 298 15.19 -11.73 -25.80
N ALA A 299 13.89 -11.52 -25.61
CA ALA A 299 12.86 -12.54 -25.68
C ALA A 299 11.72 -12.05 -26.58
N SER A 300 11.10 -12.96 -27.35
CA SER A 300 10.03 -12.58 -28.26
C SER A 300 8.65 -12.51 -27.60
N SER A 301 8.52 -12.91 -26.33
CA SER A 301 7.29 -12.84 -25.54
C SER A 301 7.59 -12.83 -24.04
N GLU A 302 6.61 -12.42 -23.22
CA GLU A 302 6.74 -12.45 -21.75
C GLU A 302 6.94 -13.89 -21.22
N GLU A 303 6.33 -14.89 -21.86
CA GLU A 303 6.56 -16.30 -21.49
C GLU A 303 8.01 -16.71 -21.76
N GLN A 304 8.55 -16.37 -22.93
CA GLN A 304 9.96 -16.66 -23.24
C GLN A 304 10.92 -15.88 -22.33
N GLU A 305 10.61 -14.63 -21.99
CA GLU A 305 11.39 -13.84 -21.03
C GLU A 305 11.48 -14.58 -19.70
N MET A 306 10.33 -15.05 -19.17
CA MET A 306 10.28 -15.81 -17.92
C MET A 306 10.98 -17.17 -18.04
N GLU A 307 10.90 -17.86 -19.18
CA GLU A 307 11.63 -19.11 -19.41
C GLU A 307 13.15 -18.90 -19.42
N LEU A 308 13.63 -17.84 -20.05
CA LEU A 308 15.06 -17.50 -20.07
C LEU A 308 15.56 -17.20 -18.66
N VAL A 309 14.80 -16.41 -17.89
CA VAL A 309 15.08 -16.17 -16.47
C VAL A 309 15.10 -17.49 -15.69
N ALA A 310 14.10 -18.35 -15.86
CA ALA A 310 14.02 -19.64 -15.15
C ALA A 310 15.21 -20.56 -15.50
N ARG A 311 15.61 -20.61 -16.77
CA ARG A 311 16.80 -21.36 -17.22
C ARG A 311 18.06 -20.83 -16.56
N GLU A 312 18.22 -19.52 -16.50
CA GLU A 312 19.40 -18.89 -15.89
C GLU A 312 19.45 -19.16 -14.37
N ILE A 313 18.32 -19.06 -13.67
CA ILE A 313 18.23 -19.40 -12.24
C ILE A 313 18.62 -20.87 -12.01
N ARG A 314 18.13 -21.80 -12.85
CA ARG A 314 18.47 -23.23 -12.75
C ARG A 314 19.94 -23.50 -13.07
N ARG A 315 20.52 -22.77 -14.02
CA ARG A 315 21.95 -22.83 -14.34
C ARG A 315 22.77 -22.36 -13.14
N LEU A 316 22.49 -21.18 -12.60
CA LEU A 316 23.15 -20.62 -11.42
C LEU A 316 23.06 -21.54 -10.21
N TYR A 317 21.90 -22.12 -9.95
CA TYR A 317 21.71 -23.07 -8.84
C TYR A 317 22.52 -24.37 -9.02
N ARG A 318 22.69 -24.84 -10.27
CA ARG A 318 23.45 -26.07 -10.56
C ARG A 318 24.97 -25.84 -10.54
N GLU A 319 25.42 -24.69 -11.01
CA GLU A 319 26.83 -24.40 -11.29
C GLU A 319 27.50 -23.54 -10.20
N SER A 320 26.75 -22.97 -9.27
CA SER A 320 27.26 -22.10 -8.20
C SER A 320 26.69 -22.49 -6.83
N PRO A 321 27.37 -22.15 -5.71
CA PRO A 321 26.89 -22.43 -4.35
C PRO A 321 25.71 -21.53 -3.91
N LEU A 322 24.94 -21.01 -4.86
CA LEU A 322 23.84 -20.08 -4.61
C LEU A 322 22.57 -20.85 -4.25
N HIS A 323 21.82 -20.31 -3.30
CA HIS A 323 20.47 -20.76 -2.98
C HIS A 323 19.46 -19.95 -3.77
N TYR A 324 18.24 -20.48 -3.94
CA TYR A 324 17.14 -19.73 -4.53
C TYR A 324 16.87 -18.40 -3.80
N ALA A 325 17.12 -18.35 -2.49
CA ALA A 325 16.98 -17.14 -1.67
C ALA A 325 18.00 -16.04 -1.99
N ASP A 326 19.08 -16.35 -2.72
CA ASP A 326 20.08 -15.38 -3.16
C ASP A 326 19.70 -14.69 -4.48
N VAL A 327 18.64 -15.17 -5.14
CA VAL A 327 18.16 -14.64 -6.42
C VAL A 327 16.94 -13.74 -6.21
N CYS A 328 16.95 -12.57 -6.86
CA CYS A 328 15.80 -11.67 -6.90
C CYS A 328 15.44 -11.34 -8.34
N VAL A 329 14.17 -11.54 -8.70
CA VAL A 329 13.60 -11.14 -9.99
C VAL A 329 12.79 -9.87 -9.77
N ILE A 330 13.17 -8.79 -10.45
CA ILE A 330 12.54 -7.48 -10.30
C ILE A 330 11.83 -7.12 -11.60
N LEU A 331 10.52 -6.89 -11.50
CA LEU A 331 9.68 -6.45 -12.61
C LEU A 331 9.18 -5.03 -12.36
N ARG A 332 9.03 -4.23 -13.41
CA ARG A 332 8.49 -2.86 -13.28
C ARG A 332 7.05 -2.85 -12.79
N SER A 333 6.28 -3.87 -13.19
CA SER A 333 4.89 -4.14 -12.83
C SER A 333 4.66 -5.65 -12.87
N LEU A 334 4.07 -6.20 -11.81
CA LEU A 334 3.64 -7.61 -11.77
C LEU A 334 2.28 -7.82 -12.44
N SER A 335 1.51 -6.75 -12.67
CA SER A 335 0.16 -6.81 -13.23
C SER A 335 0.13 -7.53 -14.57
N GLY A 336 -0.51 -8.70 -14.61
CA GLY A 336 -0.62 -9.56 -15.80
C GLY A 336 0.50 -10.59 -15.96
N ARG A 337 1.71 -10.27 -15.50
CA ARG A 337 2.91 -11.14 -15.64
C ARG A 337 3.02 -12.22 -14.56
N GLU A 338 2.39 -11.99 -13.41
CA GLU A 338 2.42 -12.90 -12.26
C GLU A 338 2.07 -14.34 -12.64
N LYS A 339 0.95 -14.54 -13.37
CA LYS A 339 0.48 -15.88 -13.77
C LYS A 339 1.45 -16.60 -14.70
N VAL A 340 2.06 -15.87 -15.63
CA VAL A 340 3.06 -16.42 -16.55
C VAL A 340 4.29 -16.86 -15.76
N MET A 341 4.79 -16.00 -14.88
CA MET A 341 5.91 -16.31 -14.00
C MET A 341 5.61 -17.51 -13.09
N GLU A 342 4.43 -17.55 -12.45
CA GLU A 342 4.03 -18.68 -11.60
C GLU A 342 3.99 -19.99 -12.40
N SER A 343 3.38 -19.98 -13.59
CA SER A 343 3.29 -21.16 -14.46
C SER A 343 4.68 -21.67 -14.86
N VAL A 344 5.54 -20.77 -15.34
CA VAL A 344 6.90 -21.11 -15.78
C VAL A 344 7.73 -21.61 -14.59
N PHE A 345 7.75 -20.90 -13.46
CA PHE A 345 8.60 -21.28 -12.33
C PHE A 345 8.16 -22.61 -11.71
N ARG A 346 6.85 -22.91 -11.67
CA ARG A 346 6.34 -24.23 -11.29
C ARG A 346 6.82 -25.32 -12.27
N ARG A 347 6.74 -25.09 -13.58
CA ARG A 347 7.23 -26.04 -14.61
C ARG A 347 8.73 -26.31 -14.48
N PHE A 348 9.52 -25.31 -14.11
CA PHE A 348 10.97 -25.44 -13.89
C PHE A 348 11.35 -25.93 -12.49
N GLY A 349 10.38 -26.14 -11.59
CA GLY A 349 10.61 -26.58 -10.21
C GLY A 349 11.37 -25.56 -9.38
N ILE A 350 11.19 -24.26 -9.64
CA ILE A 350 11.84 -23.17 -8.92
C ILE A 350 10.92 -22.73 -7.77
N PRO A 351 11.34 -22.80 -6.50
CA PRO A 351 10.59 -22.20 -5.40
C PRO A 351 10.74 -20.68 -5.47
N PHE A 352 9.64 -19.95 -5.32
CA PHE A 352 9.63 -18.50 -5.36
C PHE A 352 8.61 -17.92 -4.37
N PHE A 353 8.83 -16.65 -4.03
CA PHE A 353 7.89 -15.85 -3.27
C PHE A 353 7.65 -14.55 -4.03
N ILE A 354 6.38 -14.21 -4.27
CA ILE A 354 6.00 -12.96 -4.91
C ILE A 354 5.81 -11.93 -3.83
N HIS A 355 6.61 -10.88 -3.88
CA HIS A 355 6.63 -9.80 -2.89
C HIS A 355 5.53 -8.76 -3.15
N GLU A 356 4.31 -9.24 -3.38
CA GLU A 356 3.10 -8.41 -3.52
C GLU A 356 1.95 -9.06 -2.74
N ARG A 357 1.11 -8.23 -2.12
CA ARG A 357 -0.10 -8.74 -1.43
C ARG A 357 -1.13 -9.09 -2.49
N LYS A 358 -1.57 -10.35 -2.53
CA LYS A 358 -2.71 -10.76 -3.36
C LYS A 358 -3.91 -9.89 -3.01
N LYS A 359 -4.59 -9.36 -4.03
CA LYS A 359 -5.75 -8.50 -3.76
C LYS A 359 -6.82 -9.38 -3.14
N LEU A 360 -7.50 -8.88 -2.12
CA LEU A 360 -8.59 -9.64 -1.50
C LEU A 360 -9.56 -10.12 -2.58
N ILE A 361 -9.97 -9.27 -3.52
CA ILE A 361 -10.89 -9.63 -4.63
C ILE A 361 -10.45 -10.83 -5.49
N GLU A 362 -9.16 -11.17 -5.53
CA GLU A 362 -8.66 -12.36 -6.25
C GLU A 362 -8.89 -13.66 -5.46
N HIS A 363 -9.15 -13.55 -4.15
CA HIS A 363 -9.60 -14.65 -3.32
C HIS A 363 -11.03 -15.06 -3.70
N GLY A 364 -11.25 -16.36 -3.89
CA GLY A 364 -12.52 -16.88 -4.40
C GLY A 364 -13.72 -16.48 -3.54
N PHE A 365 -13.56 -16.39 -2.21
CA PHE A 365 -14.62 -15.96 -1.30
C PHE A 365 -15.12 -14.55 -1.57
N THR A 366 -14.21 -13.58 -1.62
CA THR A 366 -14.56 -12.18 -1.84
C THR A 366 -14.98 -11.93 -3.29
N ALA A 367 -14.44 -12.68 -4.25
CA ALA A 367 -14.94 -12.67 -5.62
C ALA A 367 -16.41 -13.13 -5.65
N THR A 368 -16.74 -14.21 -4.93
CA THR A 368 -18.10 -14.74 -4.80
C THR A 368 -19.02 -13.72 -4.13
N LEU A 369 -18.60 -13.14 -3.00
CA LEU A 369 -19.37 -12.12 -2.30
C LEU A 369 -19.63 -10.89 -3.17
N SER A 370 -18.61 -10.39 -3.86
CA SER A 370 -18.77 -9.27 -4.80
C SER A 370 -19.77 -9.63 -5.89
N ARG A 371 -19.60 -10.81 -6.50
CA ARG A 371 -20.48 -11.27 -7.58
C ARG A 371 -21.91 -11.52 -7.13
N PHE A 372 -22.09 -11.94 -5.89
CA PHE A 372 -23.40 -12.08 -5.27
C PHE A 372 -24.15 -10.75 -5.22
N LEU A 373 -23.46 -9.66 -4.89
CA LEU A 373 -24.06 -8.33 -4.94
C LEU A 373 -24.28 -7.86 -6.39
N ASP A 374 -23.36 -8.19 -7.30
CA ASP A 374 -23.51 -7.88 -8.73
C ASP A 374 -24.75 -8.56 -9.36
N VAL A 375 -25.14 -9.76 -8.90
CA VAL A 375 -26.39 -10.41 -9.32
C VAL A 375 -27.59 -9.48 -9.12
N PHE A 376 -27.63 -8.73 -8.01
CA PHE A 376 -28.73 -7.81 -7.72
C PHE A 376 -28.60 -6.50 -8.49
N LEU A 377 -27.38 -5.96 -8.55
CA LEU A 377 -27.11 -4.66 -9.16
C LEU A 377 -27.19 -4.68 -10.70
N GLU A 378 -26.81 -5.79 -11.31
CA GLU A 378 -26.74 -5.96 -12.77
C GLU A 378 -27.92 -6.76 -13.34
N GLY A 379 -28.98 -6.98 -12.54
CA GLY A 379 -30.23 -7.56 -13.01
C GLY A 379 -30.18 -9.06 -13.31
N TRP A 380 -29.56 -9.85 -12.44
CA TRP A 380 -29.50 -11.32 -12.52
C TRP A 380 -28.86 -11.86 -13.80
N ARG A 381 -27.75 -11.26 -14.24
CA ARG A 381 -26.98 -11.80 -15.36
C ARG A 381 -26.55 -13.24 -15.11
N ARG A 382 -26.68 -14.07 -16.15
CA ARG A 382 -26.37 -15.50 -16.09
C ARG A 382 -24.93 -15.78 -15.66
N GLU A 383 -23.97 -15.00 -16.14
CA GLU A 383 -22.56 -15.19 -15.77
C GLU A 383 -22.33 -14.94 -14.27
N ASP A 384 -22.95 -13.90 -13.72
CA ASP A 384 -22.83 -13.54 -12.31
C ASP A 384 -23.54 -14.57 -11.40
N LEU A 385 -24.77 -14.96 -11.77
CA LEU A 385 -25.54 -15.94 -11.02
C LEU A 385 -24.87 -17.31 -11.03
N LEU A 386 -24.41 -17.80 -12.18
CA LEU A 386 -23.75 -19.10 -12.26
C LEU A 386 -22.39 -19.09 -11.57
N PHE A 387 -21.63 -17.98 -11.62
CA PHE A 387 -20.38 -17.85 -10.86
C PHE A 387 -20.62 -18.00 -9.36
N VAL A 388 -21.67 -17.34 -8.86
CA VAL A 388 -22.10 -17.44 -7.46
C VAL A 388 -22.51 -18.87 -7.13
N LEU A 389 -23.46 -19.43 -7.87
CA LEU A 389 -24.05 -20.75 -7.59
C LEU A 389 -23.03 -21.89 -7.68
N LYS A 390 -22.01 -21.77 -8.53
CA LYS A 390 -20.94 -22.77 -8.66
C LYS A 390 -19.77 -22.55 -7.68
N SER A 391 -19.86 -21.54 -6.82
CA SER A 391 -18.82 -21.24 -5.86
C SER A 391 -18.73 -22.30 -4.78
N SER A 392 -17.51 -22.76 -4.48
CA SER A 392 -17.26 -23.70 -3.38
C SER A 392 -17.56 -23.10 -2.00
N TYR A 393 -17.66 -21.77 -1.89
CA TYR A 393 -18.06 -21.09 -0.65
C TYR A 393 -19.57 -21.12 -0.39
N LEU A 394 -20.34 -21.66 -1.34
CA LEU A 394 -21.74 -21.97 -1.18
C LEU A 394 -21.99 -23.48 -1.06
N ALA A 395 -20.94 -24.31 -1.06
CA ALA A 395 -21.04 -25.75 -1.31
C ALA A 395 -21.93 -26.54 -0.32
N GLU A 396 -22.12 -26.07 0.92
CA GLU A 396 -23.06 -26.72 1.84
C GLU A 396 -24.52 -26.31 1.61
N ALA A 397 -24.76 -25.13 1.06
CA ALA A 397 -26.08 -24.67 0.64
C ALA A 397 -26.41 -25.11 -0.80
N VAL A 398 -25.40 -25.53 -1.59
CA VAL A 398 -25.50 -25.67 -3.04
C VAL A 398 -24.85 -26.96 -3.55
N SER A 399 -25.69 -27.88 -4.01
CA SER A 399 -25.25 -29.04 -4.80
C SER A 399 -24.69 -28.55 -6.14
N PHE A 400 -23.48 -28.99 -6.48
CA PHE A 400 -22.87 -28.70 -7.78
C PHE A 400 -23.75 -29.17 -8.94
N GLU A 401 -24.42 -30.31 -8.76
CA GLU A 401 -25.39 -30.86 -9.71
C GLU A 401 -26.58 -29.91 -9.91
N ALA A 402 -27.11 -29.35 -8.81
CA ALA A 402 -28.22 -28.39 -8.86
C ALA A 402 -27.82 -27.08 -9.58
N ALA A 403 -26.60 -26.60 -9.38
CA ALA A 403 -26.09 -25.44 -10.12
C ALA A 403 -25.88 -25.74 -11.62
N ALA A 404 -25.37 -26.93 -11.95
CA ALA A 404 -25.19 -27.38 -13.34
C ALA A 404 -26.54 -27.60 -14.07
N GLU A 405 -27.57 -28.02 -13.35
CA GLU A 405 -28.93 -28.14 -13.85
C GLU A 405 -29.52 -26.76 -14.20
N LEU A 406 -29.38 -25.76 -13.30
CA LEU A 406 -29.78 -24.39 -13.58
C LEU A 406 -29.04 -23.77 -14.76
N GLU A 407 -27.74 -24.07 -14.89
CA GLU A 407 -26.98 -23.67 -16.07
C GLU A 407 -27.60 -24.25 -17.34
N THR A 408 -27.83 -25.56 -17.38
CA THR A 408 -28.42 -26.24 -18.54
C THR A 408 -29.82 -25.68 -18.87
N ALA A 409 -30.67 -25.48 -17.86
CA ALA A 409 -31.99 -24.91 -18.03
C ALA A 409 -31.93 -23.48 -18.59
N SER A 410 -31.00 -22.65 -18.09
CA SER A 410 -30.81 -21.28 -18.57
C SER A 410 -30.40 -21.23 -20.04
N PHE A 411 -29.54 -22.15 -20.49
CA PHE A 411 -29.15 -22.25 -21.91
C PHE A 411 -30.31 -22.71 -22.80
N ARG A 412 -31.04 -23.78 -22.41
CA ARG A 412 -32.17 -24.29 -23.18
C ARG A 412 -33.28 -23.25 -23.37
N ARG A 413 -33.47 -22.39 -22.37
CA ARG A 413 -34.51 -21.35 -22.38
C ARG A 413 -34.00 -19.96 -22.78
N SER A 414 -32.72 -19.85 -23.13
CA SER A 414 -32.07 -18.58 -23.48
C SER A 414 -32.20 -17.49 -22.39
N VAL A 415 -32.25 -17.88 -21.12
CA VAL A 415 -32.26 -16.95 -19.98
C VAL A 415 -30.86 -16.36 -19.85
N ARG A 416 -30.71 -15.08 -20.23
CA ARG A 416 -29.42 -14.36 -20.16
C ARG A 416 -29.32 -13.44 -18.95
N GLU A 417 -30.44 -12.83 -18.57
CA GLU A 417 -30.58 -11.87 -17.47
C GLU A 417 -32.06 -11.76 -17.07
N GLY A 418 -32.33 -11.05 -15.98
CA GLY A 418 -33.67 -10.73 -15.48
C GLY A 418 -34.16 -11.68 -14.39
N LYS A 419 -34.49 -11.12 -13.22
CA LYS A 419 -35.01 -11.86 -12.07
C LYS A 419 -36.21 -12.73 -12.44
N GLU A 420 -37.21 -12.17 -13.10
CA GLU A 420 -38.43 -12.90 -13.50
C GLU A 420 -38.14 -14.06 -14.45
N ALA A 421 -37.19 -13.89 -15.39
CA ALA A 421 -36.81 -14.94 -16.32
C ALA A 421 -36.15 -16.13 -15.61
N TRP A 422 -35.34 -15.86 -14.58
CA TRP A 422 -34.77 -16.90 -13.72
C TRP A 422 -35.81 -17.55 -12.82
N LEU A 423 -36.67 -16.76 -12.18
CA LEU A 423 -37.72 -17.28 -11.30
C LEU A 423 -38.76 -18.11 -12.07
N GLY A 424 -38.98 -17.84 -13.36
CA GLY A 424 -39.80 -18.70 -14.23
C GLY A 424 -39.27 -20.13 -14.38
N LEU A 425 -38.00 -20.40 -14.05
CA LEU A 425 -37.47 -21.77 -14.00
C LEU A 425 -37.99 -22.57 -12.79
N LEU A 426 -38.56 -21.91 -11.78
CA LEU A 426 -39.13 -22.58 -10.59
C LEU A 426 -40.38 -23.41 -10.91
N ASP A 427 -41.11 -23.06 -11.96
CA ASP A 427 -42.35 -23.73 -12.36
C ASP A 427 -42.10 -24.96 -13.24
N LEU A 428 -40.85 -25.17 -13.65
CA LEU A 428 -40.47 -26.25 -14.53
C LEU A 428 -40.34 -27.59 -13.80
N GLY A 429 -40.90 -28.65 -14.38
CA GLY A 429 -40.84 -30.01 -13.83
C GLY A 429 -39.46 -30.68 -14.00
N ASP A 430 -38.64 -30.20 -14.94
CA ASP A 430 -37.29 -30.69 -15.23
C ASP A 430 -36.20 -29.96 -14.45
N VAL A 431 -36.58 -29.11 -13.48
CA VAL A 431 -35.67 -28.49 -12.50
C VAL A 431 -35.90 -29.13 -11.15
N SER A 432 -34.86 -29.68 -10.54
CA SER A 432 -34.93 -30.39 -9.27
C SER A 432 -35.26 -29.47 -8.09
N SER A 433 -35.80 -30.05 -7.01
CA SER A 433 -36.07 -29.30 -5.78
C SER A 433 -34.83 -28.59 -5.21
N PRO A 434 -33.62 -29.20 -5.19
CA PRO A 434 -32.39 -28.50 -4.82
C PRO A 434 -32.09 -27.29 -5.71
N ALA A 435 -32.18 -27.41 -7.04
CA ALA A 435 -31.96 -26.30 -7.97
C ALA A 435 -32.96 -25.14 -7.73
N LYS A 436 -34.22 -25.48 -7.47
CA LYS A 436 -35.24 -24.47 -7.10
C LYS A 436 -34.92 -23.76 -5.78
N ALA A 437 -34.37 -24.48 -4.79
CA ALA A 437 -33.98 -23.89 -3.52
C ALA A 437 -32.87 -22.83 -3.68
N LEU A 438 -31.95 -23.01 -4.64
CA LEU A 438 -30.90 -22.04 -4.95
C LEU A 438 -31.44 -20.69 -5.42
N LEU A 439 -32.39 -20.71 -6.36
CA LEU A 439 -33.00 -19.48 -6.87
C LEU A 439 -33.81 -18.77 -5.78
N ARG A 440 -34.48 -19.53 -4.90
CA ARG A 440 -35.18 -18.96 -3.74
C ARG A 440 -34.20 -18.32 -2.76
N PHE A 441 -33.07 -18.98 -2.47
CA PHE A 441 -32.03 -18.43 -1.60
C PHE A 441 -31.53 -17.08 -2.13
N VAL A 442 -31.17 -17.00 -3.41
CA VAL A 442 -30.70 -15.73 -4.01
C VAL A 442 -31.78 -14.65 -3.95
N ARG A 443 -33.04 -15.01 -4.23
CA ARG A 443 -34.20 -14.09 -4.14
C ARG A 443 -34.43 -13.56 -2.72
N GLU A 444 -34.41 -14.44 -1.72
CA GLU A 444 -34.63 -14.08 -0.31
C GLU A 444 -33.55 -13.10 0.18
N TRP A 445 -32.30 -13.32 -0.23
CA TRP A 445 -31.21 -12.40 0.09
C TRP A 445 -31.33 -11.06 -0.63
N GLU A 446 -31.71 -11.05 -1.91
CA GLU A 446 -31.98 -9.82 -2.64
C GLU A 446 -33.05 -8.97 -1.93
N GLU A 447 -34.18 -9.59 -1.58
CA GLU A 447 -35.28 -8.91 -0.88
C GLU A 447 -34.81 -8.35 0.47
N ARG A 448 -34.02 -9.12 1.20
CA ARG A 448 -33.41 -8.70 2.46
C ARG A 448 -32.49 -7.49 2.27
N PHE A 449 -31.61 -7.50 1.28
CA PHE A 449 -30.74 -6.36 0.99
C PHE A 449 -31.51 -5.13 0.56
N LEU A 450 -32.48 -5.26 -0.36
CA LEU A 450 -33.32 -4.15 -0.83
C LEU A 450 -34.20 -3.56 0.27
N SER A 451 -34.59 -4.36 1.26
CA SER A 451 -35.36 -3.89 2.42
C SER A 451 -34.55 -3.15 3.48
N SER A 452 -33.21 -3.11 3.35
CA SER A 452 -32.33 -2.55 4.38
C SER A 452 -32.52 -1.03 4.54
N LYS A 453 -32.83 -0.57 5.75
CA LYS A 453 -32.97 0.85 6.10
C LYS A 453 -31.63 1.42 6.56
N GLY A 454 -30.78 1.71 5.57
CA GLY A 454 -29.49 2.37 5.77
C GLY A 454 -28.32 1.42 6.00
N ALA A 455 -27.13 2.00 6.18
CA ALA A 455 -25.86 1.28 6.14
C ALA A 455 -25.72 0.20 7.24
N GLY A 456 -26.19 0.47 8.47
CA GLY A 456 -26.05 -0.47 9.57
C GLY A 456 -26.85 -1.78 9.38
N GLU A 457 -28.07 -1.69 8.83
CA GLU A 457 -28.87 -2.87 8.50
C GLU A 457 -28.27 -3.63 7.32
N PHE A 458 -27.77 -2.91 6.31
CA PHE A 458 -27.05 -3.49 5.18
C PHE A 458 -25.80 -4.26 5.65
N GLU A 459 -24.97 -3.67 6.51
CA GLU A 459 -23.79 -4.32 7.10
C GLU A 459 -24.16 -5.59 7.88
N ARG A 460 -25.24 -5.53 8.68
CA ARG A 460 -25.75 -6.71 9.39
C ARG A 460 -26.18 -7.81 8.43
N ASN A 461 -26.85 -7.46 7.33
CA ASN A 461 -27.26 -8.41 6.31
C ASN A 461 -26.05 -9.02 5.59
N VAL A 462 -25.01 -8.22 5.29
CA VAL A 462 -23.73 -8.77 4.80
C VAL A 462 -23.16 -9.78 5.79
N PHE A 463 -23.07 -9.44 7.08
CA PHE A 463 -22.54 -10.37 8.09
C PHE A 463 -23.33 -11.69 8.18
N LEU A 464 -24.66 -11.62 8.07
CA LEU A 464 -25.52 -12.81 8.07
C LEU A 464 -25.36 -13.63 6.79
N LEU A 465 -25.14 -12.98 5.64
CA LEU A 465 -24.81 -13.66 4.38
C LEU A 465 -23.45 -14.37 4.49
N LEU A 466 -22.44 -13.74 5.11
CA LEU A 466 -21.15 -14.40 5.31
C LEU A 466 -21.28 -15.63 6.21
N ARG A 467 -22.16 -15.60 7.22
CA ARG A 467 -22.46 -16.78 8.04
C ARG A 467 -23.12 -17.90 7.24
N SER A 468 -23.99 -17.59 6.27
CA SER A 468 -24.56 -18.62 5.41
C SER A 468 -23.53 -19.20 4.42
N PHE A 469 -22.41 -18.50 4.16
CA PHE A 469 -21.30 -18.99 3.34
C PHE A 469 -20.26 -19.82 4.14
N ALA A 470 -20.21 -19.69 5.47
CA ALA A 470 -19.09 -20.14 6.29
C ALA A 470 -19.37 -21.32 7.25
N MET A 471 -20.54 -21.97 7.18
CA MET A 471 -20.90 -23.05 8.11
C MET A 471 -20.37 -24.45 7.72
N GLY A 472 -19.42 -24.54 6.78
CA GLY A 472 -18.77 -25.80 6.42
C GLY A 472 -17.38 -25.98 7.00
N GLY A 473 -17.33 -26.30 8.30
CA GLY A 473 -16.12 -26.74 8.98
C GLY A 473 -15.90 -26.11 10.35
N GLU A 474 -16.68 -26.55 11.34
CA GLU A 474 -16.26 -26.85 12.74
C GLU A 474 -17.51 -27.01 13.63
N GLU A 475 -18.21 -28.13 13.46
CA GLU A 475 -18.76 -28.87 14.60
C GLU A 475 -18.06 -30.23 14.59
N ALA A 476 -16.85 -30.26 15.15
CA ALA A 476 -16.18 -31.50 15.53
C ALA A 476 -15.43 -31.26 16.84
N GLY A 477 -16.08 -31.65 17.95
CA GLY A 477 -15.43 -31.97 19.23
C GLY A 477 -15.21 -30.82 20.19
#